data_AF-A0A9P6BW29-F1
#
_entry.id   AF-A0A9P6BW29-F1
#
_cell.length_a   1.000
_cell.length_b   1.000
_cell.length_c   1.000
_cell.angle_alpha   90.00
_cell.angle_beta   90.00
_cell.angle_gamma   90.00
#
_symmetry.space_group_name_H-M   'P 1'
#
loop_
_entity.id
_entity.type
_entity.pdbx_description
1 polymer ?
#
loop_
_entity_poly.entity_id
_entity_poly.type
_entity_poly.pdbx_seq_one_letter_code
_entity_poly.pdbx_strand_id
1 'polypeptide(L)'
;MPLFDGSQNTTITGGNFIDQSTNHNTSVTNGQTGIDILLKASNCNAAHDSAAREYNPRCHPGTREQYNEDIVYWAVPASGADDPLPLFWMKGLAGVGKSAIAQMCAERLKELGKLGATFFFSLNRREKATEFIPTIVYQLSTKFPDYRDLVDQRIHHDKAILDKTMATQFEVLIVEPLQELEKAGRGIGKRITVIVDGLDECNSTDAQCKIIEIIAAAARNGVTPFCWAFFSWPKAHIDATFTCTDVAQVTCTTLLPISNDTDSDIELYLRNGFENILRRRDIPITFQWPSDNNIQTLVKALKGLFIYVATVLRDVDQARSLEEALHTVCATTANPGDDPPFAGLDAFYMSIMRRIPLKALPTVLLLCRLSCSNDPAIIEELRIHIRTKLGGSIYFYHKSFCDVLIDPTRSGSFCIQSSPTLNAYYKHSLEVLVKYEESYPFRGSGEV
;
A
#
# COMPACT_ATOMS: atom_id res chain seq x y z
N MET A 1 -1.60 48.36 37.25
CA MET A 1 -1.25 49.74 36.85
C MET A 1 -0.04 49.65 35.93
N PRO A 2 -0.09 50.18 34.69
CA PRO A 2 1.09 50.22 33.86
C PRO A 2 2.06 51.27 34.43
N LEU A 3 3.31 50.87 34.65
CA LEU A 3 4.30 51.64 35.41
C LEU A 3 4.76 52.92 34.69
N PHE A 4 4.40 53.13 33.42
CA PHE A 4 4.93 54.20 32.56
C PHE A 4 3.91 54.79 31.57
N ASP A 5 2.66 54.96 31.98
CA ASP A 5 1.68 55.56 31.09
C ASP A 5 1.94 57.07 30.87
N GLY A 6 2.08 57.49 29.61
CA GLY A 6 2.30 58.89 29.22
C GLY A 6 3.74 59.43 29.27
N SER A 7 4.76 58.59 29.45
CA SER A 7 6.17 59.05 29.41
C SER A 7 6.74 59.13 28.00
N GLN A 8 7.56 60.16 27.72
CA GLN A 8 8.37 60.27 26.50
C GLN A 8 9.84 60.52 26.88
N ASN A 9 10.76 59.94 26.11
CA ASN A 9 12.22 60.07 26.24
C ASN A 9 12.88 59.38 27.46
N THR A 10 12.32 58.26 27.93
CA THR A 10 12.89 57.46 29.03
C THR A 10 13.99 56.54 28.51
N THR A 11 15.23 56.70 29.00
CA THR A 11 16.34 55.80 28.69
C THR A 11 16.64 54.95 29.93
N ILE A 12 16.44 53.64 29.84
CA ILE A 12 16.74 52.70 30.92
C ILE A 12 17.98 51.90 30.52
N THR A 13 19.05 52.02 31.29
CA THR A 13 20.32 51.31 31.04
C THR A 13 20.61 50.33 32.17
N GLY A 14 20.69 49.03 31.83
CA GLY A 14 21.01 47.92 32.74
C GLY A 14 19.78 47.29 33.40
N GLY A 15 19.77 45.95 33.46
CA GLY A 15 18.71 45.12 34.05
C GLY A 15 18.30 43.94 33.15
N ASN A 16 17.84 42.84 33.75
CA ASN A 16 17.26 41.71 33.02
C ASN A 16 15.73 41.91 33.02
N PHE A 17 15.18 42.36 31.90
CA PHE A 17 13.76 42.66 31.77
C PHE A 17 13.02 41.38 31.37
N ILE A 18 12.19 40.86 32.28
CA ILE A 18 11.27 39.76 31.98
C ILE A 18 9.91 40.39 31.68
N ASP A 19 9.57 40.46 30.40
CA ASP A 19 8.25 40.84 29.93
C ASP A 19 7.29 39.65 30.13
N GLN A 20 6.24 39.83 30.95
CA GLN A 20 5.12 38.89 31.04
C GLN A 20 3.96 39.35 30.13
N SER A 21 4.27 39.73 28.88
CA SER A 21 3.24 39.76 27.85
C SER A 21 2.82 38.31 27.58
N THR A 22 1.56 37.99 27.86
CA THR A 22 0.88 36.76 27.44
C THR A 22 0.81 36.71 25.93
N ASN A 23 1.94 36.46 25.30
CA ASN A 23 2.04 35.95 23.95
C ASN A 23 2.14 34.45 24.09
N HIS A 24 1.24 33.71 23.44
CA HIS A 24 1.45 32.31 23.09
C HIS A 24 2.64 32.22 22.11
N ASN A 25 3.84 32.53 22.60
CA ASN A 25 5.08 32.18 21.96
C ASN A 25 5.32 30.72 22.34
N THR A 26 5.08 29.86 21.35
CA THR A 26 5.81 28.61 21.18
C THR A 26 7.26 28.84 21.59
N SER A 27 7.64 28.32 22.76
CA SER A 27 9.06 28.15 23.03
C SER A 27 9.56 27.22 21.94
N VAL A 28 10.31 27.75 20.98
CA VAL A 28 11.17 26.95 20.13
C VAL A 28 12.25 26.41 21.07
N THR A 29 11.90 25.35 21.80
CA THR A 29 12.89 24.47 22.38
C THR A 29 13.62 23.88 21.19
N ASN A 30 14.95 23.96 21.17
CA ASN A 30 15.81 23.23 20.24
C ASN A 30 15.74 21.70 20.48
N GLY A 31 14.58 21.18 20.90
CA GLY A 31 14.29 19.79 21.19
C GLY A 31 13.32 19.22 20.16
N GLN A 32 13.51 17.95 19.85
CA GLN A 32 12.64 17.21 18.93
C GLN A 32 11.19 17.21 19.45
N THR A 33 10.23 17.65 18.63
CA THR A 33 8.80 17.67 19.00
C THR A 33 8.22 16.24 19.07
N GLY A 34 7.06 16.07 19.69
CA GLY A 34 6.35 14.79 19.68
C GLY A 34 6.00 14.35 18.26
N ILE A 35 5.62 15.29 17.40
CA ILE A 35 5.35 15.02 15.98
C ILE A 35 6.61 14.58 15.22
N ASP A 36 7.78 15.14 15.51
CA ASP A 36 9.03 14.70 14.90
C ASP A 36 9.41 13.27 15.32
N ILE A 37 9.09 12.87 16.54
CA ILE A 37 9.27 11.48 17.01
C ILE A 37 8.28 10.56 16.29
N LEU A 38 7.02 10.98 16.18
CA LEU A 38 5.98 10.24 15.48
C LEU A 38 6.32 10.01 14.00
N LEU A 39 6.85 11.02 13.30
CA LEU A 39 7.27 10.92 11.90
C LEU A 39 8.33 9.82 11.71
N LYS A 40 9.29 9.70 12.63
CA LYS A 40 10.33 8.65 12.57
C LYS A 40 9.77 7.23 12.74
N ALA A 41 8.70 7.07 13.50
CA ALA A 41 8.01 5.80 13.68
C ALA A 41 6.97 5.50 12.59
N SER A 42 6.67 6.48 11.74
CA SER A 42 5.66 6.37 10.68
C SER A 42 6.26 5.91 9.36
N ASN A 43 5.46 5.22 8.55
CA ASN A 43 5.79 4.87 7.18
C ASN A 43 5.08 5.81 6.20
N CYS A 44 5.76 6.89 5.81
CA CYS A 44 5.25 7.85 4.84
C CYS A 44 5.02 7.26 3.43
N ASN A 45 5.50 6.04 3.14
CA ASN A 45 5.26 5.38 1.85
C ASN A 45 3.87 4.75 1.76
N ALA A 46 3.23 4.49 2.90
CA ALA A 46 1.91 3.89 2.97
C ALA A 46 0.79 4.91 2.65
N ALA A 47 1.10 6.21 2.58
CA ALA A 47 0.15 7.25 2.23
C ALA A 47 -0.15 7.27 0.72
N HIS A 48 -1.41 7.45 0.33
CA HIS A 48 -1.89 7.43 -1.06
C HIS A 48 -1.17 8.41 -2.01
N ASP A 49 -0.69 9.53 -1.50
CA ASP A 49 0.01 10.60 -2.23
C ASP A 49 1.54 10.56 -2.05
N SER A 50 2.07 9.47 -1.50
CA SER A 50 3.51 9.26 -1.42
C SER A 50 4.15 9.09 -2.80
N ALA A 51 5.36 9.62 -2.97
CA ALA A 51 6.17 9.38 -4.17
C ALA A 51 6.43 7.88 -4.41
N ALA A 52 6.46 7.06 -3.34
CA ALA A 52 6.57 5.60 -3.46
C ALA A 52 5.37 4.96 -4.20
N ARG A 53 4.25 5.68 -4.32
CA ARG A 53 3.02 5.26 -4.98
C ARG A 53 2.73 5.98 -6.30
N GLU A 54 3.64 6.82 -6.80
CA GLU A 54 3.45 7.59 -8.04
C GLU A 54 3.01 6.71 -9.23
N TYR A 55 3.59 5.50 -9.31
CA TYR A 55 3.33 4.53 -10.38
C TYR A 55 2.42 3.36 -9.98
N ASN A 56 1.78 3.43 -8.80
CA ASN A 56 0.85 2.38 -8.37
C ASN A 56 -0.43 2.38 -9.23
N PRO A 57 -1.08 1.21 -9.37
CA PRO A 57 -2.20 1.07 -10.29
C PRO A 57 -3.38 1.95 -9.86
N ARG A 58 -3.96 2.68 -10.82
CA ARG A 58 -5.29 3.30 -10.75
C ARG A 58 -6.25 2.47 -11.59
N CYS A 59 -7.57 2.57 -11.36
CA CYS A 59 -8.50 1.93 -12.29
C CYS A 59 -8.32 2.59 -13.65
N HIS A 60 -8.43 1.79 -14.70
CA HIS A 60 -8.45 2.31 -16.04
C HIS A 60 -9.74 3.12 -16.24
N PRO A 61 -9.71 4.32 -16.86
CA PRO A 61 -10.92 5.12 -17.05
C PRO A 61 -12.05 4.33 -17.70
N GLY A 62 -13.27 4.44 -17.16
CA GLY A 62 -14.43 3.65 -17.62
C GLY A 62 -14.53 2.23 -17.06
N THR A 63 -13.59 1.79 -16.20
CA THR A 63 -13.64 0.46 -15.57
C THR A 63 -13.90 0.55 -14.07
N ARG A 64 -14.60 -0.44 -13.51
CA ARG A 64 -14.93 -0.54 -12.07
C ARG A 64 -15.60 0.72 -11.49
N GLU A 65 -16.24 1.55 -12.30
CA GLU A 65 -16.83 2.82 -11.88
C GLU A 65 -17.88 2.62 -10.78
N GLN A 66 -18.76 1.63 -10.95
CA GLN A 66 -19.78 1.30 -9.96
C GLN A 66 -19.19 1.05 -8.56
N TYR A 67 -18.09 0.27 -8.45
CA TYR A 67 -17.46 0.01 -7.15
C TYR A 67 -16.87 1.28 -6.53
N ASN A 68 -16.28 2.16 -7.33
CA ASN A 68 -15.77 3.43 -6.86
C ASN A 68 -16.91 4.33 -6.34
N GLU A 69 -18.04 4.35 -7.05
CA GLU A 69 -19.23 5.10 -6.66
C GLU A 69 -19.86 4.55 -5.38
N ASP A 70 -20.02 3.24 -5.27
CA ASP A 70 -20.59 2.57 -4.10
C ASP A 70 -19.79 2.89 -2.83
N ILE A 71 -18.46 2.84 -2.90
CA ILE A 71 -17.59 3.15 -1.75
C ILE A 71 -17.65 4.63 -1.39
N VAL A 72 -17.63 5.53 -2.39
CA VAL A 72 -17.73 6.97 -2.14
C VAL A 72 -19.07 7.33 -1.53
N TYR A 73 -20.16 6.71 -2.00
CA TYR A 73 -21.50 6.85 -1.42
C TYR A 73 -21.57 6.30 0.01
N TRP A 74 -20.96 5.13 0.27
CA TRP A 74 -20.86 4.56 1.62
C TRP A 74 -20.12 5.49 2.60
N ALA A 75 -19.04 6.12 2.14
CA ALA A 75 -18.25 7.05 2.94
C ALA A 75 -18.97 8.39 3.16
N VAL A 76 -19.65 8.88 2.13
CA VAL A 76 -20.31 10.20 2.09
C VAL A 76 -21.76 10.02 1.64
N PRO A 77 -22.63 9.48 2.51
CA PRO A 77 -24.03 9.25 2.17
C PRO A 77 -24.75 10.58 1.93
N ALA A 78 -25.79 10.54 1.10
CA ALA A 78 -26.62 11.71 0.84
C ALA A 78 -27.29 12.23 2.11
N SER A 79 -27.47 13.55 2.20
CA SER A 79 -28.13 14.16 3.36
C SER A 79 -29.53 13.59 3.58
N GLY A 80 -29.79 13.06 4.78
CA GLY A 80 -31.07 12.45 5.15
C GLY A 80 -31.19 10.95 4.88
N ALA A 81 -30.15 10.30 4.32
CA ALA A 81 -30.05 8.85 4.30
C ALA A 81 -29.57 8.32 5.66
N ASP A 82 -29.93 7.07 5.97
CA ASP A 82 -29.37 6.38 7.14
C ASP A 82 -27.85 6.20 6.98
N ASP A 83 -27.11 6.45 8.06
CA ASP A 83 -25.67 6.31 8.06
C ASP A 83 -25.28 4.84 7.82
N PRO A 84 -24.48 4.54 6.79
CA PRO A 84 -23.99 3.19 6.56
C PRO A 84 -23.11 2.71 7.72
N LEU A 85 -23.01 1.39 7.87
CA LEU A 85 -22.11 0.76 8.84
C LEU A 85 -20.68 1.32 8.74
N PRO A 86 -19.99 1.53 9.86
CA PRO A 86 -18.73 2.29 9.90
C PRO A 86 -17.54 1.54 9.31
N LEU A 87 -17.60 0.21 9.16
CA LEU A 87 -16.60 -0.57 8.44
C LEU A 87 -17.13 -1.00 7.07
N PHE A 88 -16.26 -0.94 6.08
CA PHE A 88 -16.48 -1.51 4.76
C PHE A 88 -15.32 -2.45 4.44
N TRP A 89 -15.61 -3.66 4.00
CA TRP A 89 -14.61 -4.63 3.61
C TRP A 89 -14.83 -5.11 2.18
N MET A 90 -13.94 -4.71 1.28
CA MET A 90 -13.84 -5.27 -0.06
C MET A 90 -12.90 -6.46 -0.06
N LYS A 91 -13.49 -7.66 -0.14
CA LYS A 91 -12.73 -8.90 -0.29
C LYS A 91 -12.64 -9.32 -1.74
N GLY A 92 -11.49 -9.87 -2.13
CA GLY A 92 -11.30 -10.39 -3.48
C GLY A 92 -9.92 -10.98 -3.66
N LEU A 93 -9.75 -11.80 -4.68
CA LEU A 93 -8.48 -12.48 -4.96
C LEU A 93 -7.39 -11.49 -5.43
N ALA A 94 -6.13 -11.93 -5.50
CA ALA A 94 -5.06 -11.10 -6.03
C ALA A 94 -5.34 -10.71 -7.50
N GLY A 95 -5.04 -9.45 -7.86
CA GLY A 95 -5.10 -9.02 -9.26
C GLY A 95 -6.47 -8.63 -9.83
N VAL A 96 -7.54 -8.63 -9.03
CA VAL A 96 -8.88 -8.20 -9.47
C VAL A 96 -9.10 -6.68 -9.46
N GLY A 97 -8.13 -5.90 -8.96
CA GLY A 97 -8.16 -4.42 -8.99
C GLY A 97 -8.45 -3.72 -7.66
N LYS A 98 -8.46 -4.43 -6.52
CA LYS A 98 -8.75 -3.83 -5.19
C LYS A 98 -7.91 -2.59 -4.86
N SER A 99 -6.58 -2.69 -4.98
CA SER A 99 -5.68 -1.56 -4.69
C SER A 99 -5.88 -0.36 -5.61
N ALA A 100 -6.32 -0.61 -6.84
CA ALA A 100 -6.63 0.43 -7.81
C ALA A 100 -7.91 1.20 -7.44
N ILE A 101 -8.94 0.47 -7.00
CA ILE A 101 -10.17 1.04 -6.44
C ILE A 101 -9.85 1.82 -5.17
N ALA A 102 -9.08 1.23 -4.24
CA ALA A 102 -8.67 1.90 -3.01
C ALA A 102 -7.92 3.23 -3.26
N GLN A 103 -7.01 3.24 -4.24
CA GLN A 103 -6.29 4.45 -4.65
C GLN A 103 -7.25 5.52 -5.20
N MET A 104 -8.16 5.15 -6.10
CA MET A 104 -9.12 6.10 -6.66
C MET A 104 -10.10 6.64 -5.62
N CYS A 105 -10.62 5.79 -4.73
CA CYS A 105 -11.46 6.21 -3.63
C CYS A 105 -10.71 7.17 -2.69
N ALA A 106 -9.43 6.93 -2.41
CA ALA A 106 -8.62 7.85 -1.61
C ALA A 106 -8.52 9.24 -2.27
N GLU A 107 -8.17 9.29 -3.56
CA GLU A 107 -8.06 10.53 -4.32
C GLU A 107 -9.40 11.30 -4.31
N ARG A 108 -10.52 10.63 -4.59
CA ARG A 108 -11.86 11.24 -4.59
C ARG A 108 -12.31 11.69 -3.20
N LEU A 109 -12.03 10.92 -2.14
CA LEU A 109 -12.36 11.32 -0.77
C LEU A 109 -11.50 12.48 -0.27
N LYS A 110 -10.26 12.61 -0.77
CA LYS A 110 -9.42 13.78 -0.50
C LYS A 110 -10.01 15.04 -1.12
N GLU A 111 -10.47 14.97 -2.37
CA GLU A 111 -11.17 16.07 -3.06
C GLU A 111 -12.45 16.50 -2.31
N LEU A 112 -13.18 15.53 -1.75
CA LEU A 112 -14.38 15.78 -0.95
C LEU A 112 -14.09 16.26 0.49
N GLY A 113 -12.81 16.36 0.90
CA GLY A 113 -12.43 16.73 2.26
C GLY A 113 -12.83 15.69 3.33
N LYS A 114 -13.06 14.44 2.91
CA LYS A 114 -13.52 13.34 3.77
C LYS A 114 -12.45 12.29 4.07
N LEU A 115 -11.32 12.32 3.37
CA LEU A 115 -10.21 11.42 3.66
C LEU A 115 -9.42 11.87 4.90
N GLY A 116 -9.39 11.03 5.94
CA GLY A 116 -8.55 11.20 7.13
C GLY A 116 -7.14 10.69 6.92
N ALA A 117 -7.00 9.39 6.63
CA ALA A 117 -5.69 8.76 6.45
C ALA A 117 -5.78 7.57 5.49
N THR A 118 -4.62 7.11 5.03
CA THR A 118 -4.49 5.91 4.20
C THR A 118 -3.31 5.08 4.66
N PHE A 119 -3.45 3.77 4.60
CA PHE A 119 -2.36 2.83 4.83
C PHE A 119 -2.41 1.74 3.77
N PHE A 120 -1.52 1.84 2.79
CA PHE A 120 -1.37 0.85 1.73
C PHE A 120 -0.20 -0.07 1.99
N PHE A 121 -0.49 -1.26 2.50
CA PHE A 121 0.49 -2.32 2.66
C PHE A 121 1.15 -2.65 1.31
N SER A 122 2.49 -2.81 1.33
CA SER A 122 3.26 -3.17 0.14
C SER A 122 4.35 -4.20 0.44
N LEU A 123 4.40 -5.24 -0.40
CA LEU A 123 5.41 -6.30 -0.36
C LEU A 123 6.84 -5.82 -0.56
N ASN A 124 7.03 -4.77 -1.36
CA ASN A 124 8.37 -4.31 -1.72
C ASN A 124 9.09 -3.68 -0.52
N ARG A 125 8.35 -3.33 0.54
CA ARG A 125 8.89 -2.62 1.70
C ARG A 125 8.58 -3.28 3.05
N ARG A 126 7.75 -4.34 3.06
CA ARG A 126 7.41 -5.13 4.25
C ARG A 126 7.08 -4.27 5.46
N GLU A 127 6.07 -3.45 5.26
CA GLU A 127 5.57 -2.52 6.25
C GLU A 127 5.21 -3.28 7.53
N LYS A 128 5.76 -2.82 8.65
CA LYS A 128 5.59 -3.52 9.93
C LYS A 128 4.22 -3.16 10.47
N ALA A 129 3.53 -4.14 11.06
CA ALA A 129 2.32 -3.87 11.84
C ALA A 129 2.51 -2.75 12.89
N THR A 130 3.73 -2.60 13.42
CA THR A 130 4.10 -1.55 14.38
C THR A 130 4.04 -0.14 13.79
N GLU A 131 4.14 0.02 12.48
CA GLU A 131 4.09 1.33 11.79
C GLU A 131 2.65 1.76 11.49
N PHE A 132 1.66 0.86 11.61
CA PHE A 132 0.27 1.13 11.25
C PHE A 132 -0.33 2.31 12.02
N ILE A 133 -0.40 2.21 13.36
CA ILE A 133 -0.98 3.27 14.19
C ILE A 133 -0.19 4.59 14.09
N PRO A 134 1.15 4.61 14.23
CA PRO A 134 1.93 5.84 14.09
C PRO A 134 1.65 6.57 12.77
N THR A 135 1.56 5.81 11.66
CA THR A 135 1.31 6.37 10.33
C THR A 135 -0.07 6.99 10.18
N ILE A 136 -1.11 6.36 10.76
CA ILE A 136 -2.46 6.92 10.77
C ILE A 136 -2.50 8.20 11.61
N VAL A 137 -1.94 8.15 12.84
CA VAL A 137 -1.88 9.30 13.76
C VAL A 137 -1.15 10.47 13.09
N TYR A 138 0.00 10.22 12.46
CA TYR A 138 0.77 11.26 11.78
C TYR A 138 -0.05 11.94 10.68
N GLN A 139 -0.68 11.16 9.79
CA GLN A 139 -1.53 11.71 8.73
C GLN A 139 -2.68 12.56 9.29
N LEU A 140 -3.35 12.10 10.36
CA LEU A 140 -4.38 12.89 11.03
C LEU A 140 -3.82 14.19 11.63
N SER A 141 -2.65 14.15 12.27
CA SER A 141 -1.97 15.33 12.82
C SER A 141 -1.50 16.33 11.75
N THR A 142 -1.31 15.90 10.50
CA THR A 142 -1.06 16.85 9.40
C THR A 142 -2.32 17.58 8.92
N LYS A 143 -3.51 17.01 9.16
CA LYS A 143 -4.79 17.54 8.67
C LYS A 143 -5.57 18.33 9.71
N PHE A 144 -5.45 17.97 10.98
CA PHE A 144 -6.27 18.51 12.06
C PHE A 144 -5.38 19.15 13.13
N PRO A 145 -5.23 20.49 13.14
CA PRO A 145 -4.33 21.19 14.07
C PRO A 145 -4.64 20.96 15.55
N ASP A 146 -5.92 21.02 15.96
CA ASP A 146 -6.26 20.78 17.37
C ASP A 146 -5.92 19.35 17.81
N TYR A 147 -6.07 18.35 16.92
CA TYR A 147 -5.67 16.97 17.18
C TYR A 147 -4.14 16.82 17.23
N ARG A 148 -3.42 17.53 16.35
CA ARG A 148 -1.96 17.58 16.34
C ARG A 148 -1.40 18.04 17.68
N ASP A 149 -1.93 19.11 18.25
CA ASP A 149 -1.43 19.68 19.49
C ASP A 149 -1.56 18.69 20.67
N LEU A 150 -2.69 17.98 20.73
CA LEU A 150 -2.92 16.95 21.75
C LEU A 150 -1.98 15.74 21.58
N VAL A 151 -1.76 15.29 20.34
CA VAL A 151 -0.84 14.17 20.05
C VAL A 151 0.61 14.57 20.35
N ASP A 152 1.02 15.77 19.97
CA ASP A 152 2.37 16.28 20.22
C ASP A 152 2.70 16.26 21.72
N GLN A 153 1.79 16.78 22.54
CA GLN A 153 1.93 16.78 24.01
C GLN A 153 2.02 15.37 24.59
N ARG A 154 1.14 14.45 24.15
CA ARG A 154 1.13 13.05 24.64
C ARG A 154 2.44 12.33 24.33
N ILE A 155 2.95 12.44 23.09
CA ILE A 155 4.21 11.78 22.69
C ILE A 155 5.41 12.44 23.35
N HIS A 156 5.40 13.77 23.47
CA HIS A 156 6.47 14.48 24.17
C HIS A 156 6.57 14.05 25.64
N HIS A 157 5.42 13.84 26.31
CA HIS A 157 5.35 13.38 27.69
C HIS A 157 5.76 11.91 27.86
N ASP A 158 5.25 11.01 27.01
CA ASP A 158 5.58 9.58 27.04
C ASP A 158 6.08 9.11 25.67
N LYS A 159 7.38 9.26 25.43
CA LYS A 159 8.01 8.85 24.16
C LYS A 159 7.92 7.34 23.91
N ALA A 160 7.83 6.54 24.98
CA ALA A 160 7.73 5.09 24.88
C ALA A 160 6.35 4.62 24.39
N ILE A 161 5.36 5.53 24.25
CA ILE A 161 4.03 5.20 23.73
C ILE A 161 4.10 4.47 22.37
N LEU A 162 5.07 4.81 21.52
CA LEU A 162 5.24 4.22 20.19
C LEU A 162 5.80 2.78 20.21
N ASP A 163 6.32 2.33 21.36
CA ASP A 163 6.77 0.96 21.60
C ASP A 163 5.72 0.13 22.37
N LYS A 164 4.63 0.75 22.82
CA LYS A 164 3.54 0.04 23.52
C LYS A 164 2.68 -0.77 22.54
N THR A 165 1.78 -1.57 23.11
CA THR A 165 0.86 -2.39 22.31
C THR A 165 0.00 -1.54 21.35
N MET A 166 -0.38 -2.12 20.22
CA MET A 166 -1.24 -1.47 19.22
C MET A 166 -2.55 -0.94 19.83
N ALA A 167 -3.15 -1.69 20.75
CA ALA A 167 -4.36 -1.26 21.46
C ALA A 167 -4.10 -0.01 22.31
N THR A 168 -2.98 0.02 23.05
CA THR A 168 -2.58 1.20 23.85
C THR A 168 -2.31 2.40 22.96
N GLN A 169 -1.62 2.22 21.83
CA GLN A 169 -1.38 3.30 20.88
C GLN A 169 -2.68 3.84 20.28
N PHE A 170 -3.59 2.96 19.88
CA PHE A 170 -4.90 3.36 19.33
C PHE A 170 -5.71 4.14 20.37
N GLU A 171 -5.78 3.67 21.61
CA GLU A 171 -6.53 4.36 22.66
C GLU A 171 -5.93 5.74 22.96
N VAL A 172 -4.65 5.80 23.30
CA VAL A 172 -3.99 7.03 23.78
C VAL A 172 -3.78 8.05 22.66
N LEU A 173 -3.48 7.60 21.44
CA LEU A 173 -3.13 8.51 20.34
C LEU A 173 -4.29 8.79 19.39
N ILE A 174 -5.37 7.98 19.39
CA ILE A 174 -6.53 8.20 18.51
C ILE A 174 -7.78 8.50 19.35
N VAL A 175 -8.21 7.58 20.20
CA VAL A 175 -9.50 7.69 20.90
C VAL A 175 -9.53 8.85 21.90
N GLU A 176 -8.60 8.87 22.85
CA GLU A 176 -8.55 9.90 23.91
C GLU A 176 -8.47 11.33 23.33
N PRO A 177 -7.57 11.66 22.37
CA PRO A 177 -7.54 13.01 21.81
C PRO A 177 -8.85 13.42 21.14
N LEU A 178 -9.51 12.50 20.44
CA LEU A 178 -10.78 12.81 19.75
C LEU A 178 -11.92 13.06 20.74
N GLN A 179 -11.97 12.29 21.84
CA GLN A 179 -12.93 12.52 22.91
C GLN A 179 -12.69 13.83 23.64
N GLU A 180 -11.43 14.22 23.86
CA GLU A 180 -11.08 15.52 24.44
C GLU A 180 -11.53 16.68 23.56
N LEU A 181 -11.30 16.58 22.25
CA LEU A 181 -11.79 17.57 21.29
C LEU A 181 -13.32 17.66 21.35
N GLU A 182 -14.01 16.53 21.29
CA GLU A 182 -15.49 16.49 21.32
C GLU A 182 -16.04 17.14 22.59
N LYS A 183 -15.46 16.84 23.76
CA LYS A 183 -15.82 17.47 25.04
C LYS A 183 -15.59 18.99 25.04
N ALA A 184 -14.57 19.46 24.32
CA ALA A 184 -14.28 20.88 24.14
C ALA A 184 -15.16 21.56 23.07
N GLY A 185 -16.13 20.86 22.48
CA GLY A 185 -16.95 21.37 21.38
C GLY A 185 -16.17 21.55 20.08
N ARG A 186 -14.97 20.95 20.00
CA ARG A 186 -14.13 20.89 18.80
C ARG A 186 -14.28 19.50 18.18
N GLY A 187 -13.96 19.36 16.90
CA GLY A 187 -14.06 18.06 16.26
C GLY A 187 -13.45 18.06 14.87
N ILE A 188 -13.12 16.86 14.40
CA ILE A 188 -12.50 16.67 13.08
C ILE A 188 -13.54 16.41 11.97
N GLY A 189 -14.82 16.66 12.27
CA GLY A 189 -15.95 16.32 11.42
C GLY A 189 -16.46 14.89 11.65
N LYS A 190 -17.56 14.54 10.98
CA LYS A 190 -18.16 13.19 11.01
C LYS A 190 -17.82 12.39 9.75
N ARG A 191 -17.75 11.07 9.91
CA ARG A 191 -17.47 10.09 8.86
C ARG A 191 -16.18 10.41 8.10
N ILE A 192 -15.11 10.65 8.84
CA ILE A 192 -13.77 10.81 8.27
C ILE A 192 -13.25 9.43 7.87
N THR A 193 -12.93 9.24 6.60
CA THR A 193 -12.59 7.91 6.07
C THR A 193 -11.11 7.59 6.25
N VAL A 194 -10.83 6.38 6.72
CA VAL A 194 -9.50 5.78 6.71
C VAL A 194 -9.50 4.56 5.78
N ILE A 195 -8.59 4.54 4.81
CA ILE A 195 -8.47 3.42 3.84
C ILE A 195 -7.27 2.56 4.21
N VAL A 196 -7.48 1.26 4.28
CA VAL A 196 -6.46 0.24 4.54
C VAL A 196 -6.46 -0.76 3.39
N ASP A 197 -5.44 -0.71 2.54
CA ASP A 197 -5.29 -1.61 1.40
C ASP A 197 -4.18 -2.62 1.63
N GLY A 198 -4.41 -3.87 1.22
CA GLY A 198 -3.43 -4.94 1.34
C GLY A 198 -3.25 -5.46 2.76
N LEU A 199 -4.28 -5.45 3.63
CA LEU A 199 -4.14 -5.94 5.01
C LEU A 199 -3.53 -7.36 5.07
N ASP A 200 -3.82 -8.22 4.10
CA ASP A 200 -3.27 -9.57 4.00
C ASP A 200 -1.75 -9.61 3.71
N GLU A 201 -1.14 -8.48 3.34
CA GLU A 201 0.30 -8.29 3.15
C GLU A 201 1.03 -7.85 4.42
N CYS A 202 0.30 -7.53 5.50
CA CYS A 202 0.89 -7.29 6.82
C CYS A 202 1.71 -8.51 7.26
N ASN A 203 2.87 -8.28 7.85
CA ASN A 203 3.85 -9.32 8.17
C ASN A 203 3.44 -10.28 9.31
N SER A 204 2.34 -10.02 10.02
CA SER A 204 1.85 -10.83 11.14
C SER A 204 0.36 -11.13 11.01
N THR A 205 0.02 -12.42 11.00
CA THR A 205 -1.37 -12.92 11.03
C THR A 205 -2.13 -12.39 12.25
N ASP A 206 -1.50 -12.43 13.43
CA ASP A 206 -2.09 -11.92 14.68
C ASP A 206 -2.34 -10.41 14.63
N ALA A 207 -1.39 -9.65 14.05
CA ALA A 207 -1.58 -8.22 13.86
C ALA A 207 -2.73 -7.91 12.89
N GLN A 208 -2.93 -8.72 11.83
CA GLN A 208 -4.05 -8.55 10.90
C GLN A 208 -5.41 -8.65 11.63
N CYS A 209 -5.58 -9.67 12.47
CA CYS A 209 -6.79 -9.83 13.29
C CYS A 209 -6.96 -8.66 14.27
N LYS A 210 -5.89 -8.32 15.01
CA LYS A 210 -5.92 -7.23 16.01
C LYS A 210 -6.29 -5.88 15.43
N ILE A 211 -5.79 -5.53 14.24
CA ILE A 211 -6.15 -4.28 13.55
C ILE A 211 -7.67 -4.23 13.36
N ILE A 212 -8.28 -5.30 12.83
CA ILE A 212 -9.72 -5.37 12.57
C ILE A 212 -10.50 -5.28 13.88
N GLU A 213 -10.11 -6.03 14.90
CA GLU A 213 -10.80 -6.11 16.19
C GLU A 213 -10.79 -4.78 16.96
N ILE A 214 -9.64 -4.11 17.04
CA ILE A 214 -9.50 -2.80 17.70
C ILE A 214 -10.39 -1.77 17.01
N ILE A 215 -10.34 -1.71 15.68
CA ILE A 215 -11.11 -0.75 14.89
C ILE A 215 -12.62 -1.02 15.00
N ALA A 216 -13.04 -2.29 14.91
CA ALA A 216 -14.43 -2.67 15.04
C ALA A 216 -14.99 -2.38 16.44
N ALA A 217 -14.21 -2.60 17.50
CA ALA A 217 -14.60 -2.26 18.86
C ALA A 217 -14.81 -0.74 19.02
N ALA A 218 -13.89 0.07 18.51
CA ALA A 218 -14.01 1.53 18.55
C ALA A 218 -15.22 2.03 17.75
N ALA A 219 -15.47 1.44 16.58
CA ALA A 219 -16.61 1.78 15.73
C ALA A 219 -17.95 1.42 16.38
N ARG A 220 -18.06 0.24 17.00
CA ARG A 220 -19.25 -0.21 17.72
C ARG A 220 -19.61 0.68 18.89
N ASN A 221 -18.59 1.14 19.62
CA ASN A 221 -18.78 2.02 20.77
C ASN A 221 -18.99 3.49 20.36
N GLY A 222 -18.86 3.82 19.07
CA GLY A 222 -19.02 5.18 18.56
C GLY A 222 -17.99 6.18 19.11
N VAL A 223 -16.81 5.71 19.55
CA VAL A 223 -15.81 6.56 20.23
C VAL A 223 -14.90 7.34 19.29
N THR A 224 -15.03 7.14 17.98
CA THR A 224 -14.31 7.91 16.95
C THR A 224 -15.26 8.29 15.81
N PRO A 225 -15.01 9.40 15.11
CA PRO A 225 -15.84 9.83 13.98
C PRO A 225 -15.44 9.15 12.65
N PHE A 226 -14.71 8.04 12.71
CA PHE A 226 -14.10 7.42 11.54
C PHE A 226 -15.00 6.38 10.88
N CYS A 227 -14.84 6.26 9.56
CA CYS A 227 -15.26 5.09 8.80
C CYS A 227 -14.03 4.41 8.20
N TRP A 228 -13.97 3.09 8.24
CA TRP A 228 -12.78 2.32 7.85
C TRP A 228 -13.09 1.44 6.64
N ALA A 229 -12.37 1.64 5.55
CA ALA A 229 -12.47 0.82 4.36
C ALA A 229 -11.26 -0.11 4.24
N PHE A 230 -11.49 -1.42 4.26
CA PHE A 230 -10.48 -2.46 4.14
C PHE A 230 -10.55 -3.11 2.75
N PHE A 231 -9.38 -3.31 2.15
CA PHE A 231 -9.22 -4.01 0.88
C PHE A 231 -8.21 -5.13 1.07
N SER A 232 -8.63 -6.39 0.97
CA SER A 232 -7.71 -7.51 1.24
C SER A 232 -8.12 -8.82 0.59
N TRP A 233 -7.17 -9.75 0.52
CA TRP A 233 -7.48 -11.16 0.27
C TRP A 233 -8.23 -11.73 1.48
N PRO A 234 -9.36 -12.43 1.29
CA PRO A 234 -10.04 -13.17 2.36
C PRO A 234 -9.24 -14.43 2.76
N LYS A 235 -8.07 -14.24 3.37
CA LYS A 235 -7.37 -15.35 4.05
C LYS A 235 -8.25 -15.88 5.17
N ALA A 236 -8.16 -17.17 5.48
CA ALA A 236 -9.08 -17.84 6.40
C ALA A 236 -9.25 -17.10 7.75
N HIS A 237 -8.15 -16.60 8.34
CA HIS A 237 -8.21 -15.85 9.60
C HIS A 237 -8.79 -14.43 9.43
N ILE A 238 -8.52 -13.74 8.32
CA ILE A 238 -9.12 -12.43 8.02
C ILE A 238 -10.64 -12.57 7.85
N ASP A 239 -11.07 -13.54 7.05
CA ASP A 239 -12.49 -13.80 6.80
C ASP A 239 -13.20 -14.23 8.10
N ALA A 240 -12.59 -15.11 8.90
CA ALA A 240 -13.10 -15.46 10.23
C ALA A 240 -13.24 -14.24 11.15
N THR A 241 -12.26 -13.33 11.19
CA THR A 241 -12.34 -12.12 12.01
C THR A 241 -13.45 -11.18 11.55
N PHE A 242 -13.60 -10.93 10.25
CA PHE A 242 -14.68 -10.06 9.74
C PHE A 242 -16.09 -10.66 9.87
N THR A 243 -16.20 -11.99 9.83
CA THR A 243 -17.47 -12.71 10.00
C THR A 243 -17.85 -12.97 11.45
N CYS A 244 -16.94 -12.74 12.40
CA CYS A 244 -17.24 -12.80 13.83
C CYS A 244 -18.35 -11.80 14.17
N THR A 245 -19.32 -12.21 15.00
CA THR A 245 -20.52 -11.43 15.36
C THR A 245 -20.20 -9.98 15.71
N ASP A 246 -19.15 -9.79 16.51
CA ASP A 246 -18.74 -8.49 17.02
C ASP A 246 -18.28 -7.52 15.91
N VAL A 247 -17.66 -8.04 14.86
CA VAL A 247 -17.14 -7.26 13.72
C VAL A 247 -18.20 -7.17 12.62
N ALA A 248 -18.92 -8.25 12.34
CA ALA A 248 -19.92 -8.33 11.29
C ALA A 248 -21.05 -7.31 11.47
N GLN A 249 -21.48 -7.06 12.71
CA GLN A 249 -22.56 -6.10 13.01
C GLN A 249 -22.21 -4.63 12.66
N VAL A 250 -20.92 -4.31 12.50
CA VAL A 250 -20.45 -2.97 12.13
C VAL A 250 -19.80 -2.93 10.75
N THR A 251 -19.86 -4.02 9.98
CA THR A 251 -19.15 -4.16 8.70
C THR A 251 -20.08 -4.43 7.53
N CYS A 252 -20.02 -3.59 6.50
CA CYS A 252 -20.52 -3.91 5.17
C CYS A 252 -19.46 -4.71 4.41
N THR A 253 -19.81 -5.85 3.80
CA THR A 253 -18.87 -6.68 3.02
C THR A 253 -19.27 -6.73 1.56
N THR A 254 -18.31 -6.48 0.67
CA THR A 254 -18.47 -6.60 -0.78
C THR A 254 -17.42 -7.54 -1.33
N LEU A 255 -17.84 -8.53 -2.11
CA LEU A 255 -16.94 -9.39 -2.87
C LEU A 255 -16.66 -8.75 -4.23
N LEU A 256 -15.39 -8.62 -4.58
CA LEU A 256 -14.96 -8.28 -5.93
C LEU A 256 -14.66 -9.59 -6.70
N PRO A 257 -15.59 -10.06 -7.56
CA PRO A 257 -15.50 -11.38 -8.16
C PRO A 257 -14.44 -11.45 -9.26
N ILE A 258 -13.96 -12.66 -9.50
CA ILE A 258 -13.41 -13.07 -10.79
C ILE A 258 -14.59 -13.59 -11.58
N SER A 259 -15.14 -12.80 -12.49
CA SER A 259 -16.27 -13.20 -13.33
C SER A 259 -16.19 -12.58 -14.71
N ASN A 260 -16.88 -13.21 -15.65
CA ASN A 260 -17.05 -12.72 -17.01
C ASN A 260 -17.92 -11.45 -17.06
N ASP A 261 -18.58 -11.06 -15.95
CA ASP A 261 -19.28 -9.77 -15.86
C ASP A 261 -18.33 -8.58 -16.01
N THR A 262 -17.02 -8.83 -15.85
CA THR A 262 -15.96 -7.84 -16.05
C THR A 262 -15.40 -7.85 -17.47
N ASP A 263 -15.90 -8.69 -18.38
CA ASP A 263 -15.36 -8.83 -19.74
C ASP A 263 -15.42 -7.51 -20.51
N SER A 264 -16.47 -6.70 -20.31
CA SER A 264 -16.59 -5.36 -20.88
C SER A 264 -15.49 -4.41 -20.36
N ASP A 265 -15.19 -4.44 -19.05
CA ASP A 265 -14.11 -3.64 -18.46
C ASP A 265 -12.74 -4.11 -18.97
N ILE A 266 -12.55 -5.42 -19.09
CA ILE A 266 -11.31 -6.03 -19.60
C ILE A 266 -11.11 -5.66 -21.07
N GLU A 267 -12.16 -5.73 -21.89
CA GLU A 267 -12.13 -5.32 -23.29
C GLU A 267 -11.78 -3.84 -23.42
N LEU A 268 -12.46 -2.97 -22.66
CA LEU A 268 -12.18 -1.53 -22.65
C LEU A 268 -10.72 -1.23 -22.24
N TYR A 269 -10.22 -1.93 -21.21
CA TYR A 269 -8.84 -1.76 -20.76
C TYR A 269 -7.83 -2.23 -21.82
N LEU A 270 -8.08 -3.38 -22.47
CA LEU A 270 -7.23 -3.86 -23.56
C LEU A 270 -7.19 -2.87 -24.72
N ARG A 271 -8.36 -2.42 -25.22
CA ARG A 271 -8.46 -1.52 -26.38
C ARG A 271 -7.71 -0.21 -26.13
N ASN A 272 -8.03 0.48 -25.05
CA ASN A 272 -7.36 1.74 -24.71
C ASN A 272 -5.87 1.52 -24.40
N GLY A 273 -5.52 0.38 -23.80
CA GLY A 273 -4.14 -0.01 -23.54
C GLY A 273 -3.32 -0.15 -24.82
N PHE A 274 -3.83 -0.88 -25.81
CA PHE A 274 -3.18 -1.03 -27.11
C PHE A 274 -3.13 0.29 -27.89
N GLU A 275 -4.20 1.09 -27.88
CA GLU A 275 -4.15 2.43 -28.46
C GLU A 275 -3.04 3.30 -27.86
N ASN A 276 -2.86 3.23 -26.54
CA ASN A 276 -1.78 3.97 -25.86
C ASN A 276 -0.40 3.47 -26.27
N ILE A 277 -0.22 2.16 -26.50
CA ILE A 277 1.03 1.59 -27.02
C ILE A 277 1.29 2.12 -28.44
N LEU A 278 0.28 2.12 -29.31
CA LEU A 278 0.40 2.66 -30.68
C LEU A 278 0.79 4.15 -30.66
N ARG A 279 0.12 4.96 -29.82
CA ARG A 279 0.45 6.38 -29.63
C ARG A 279 1.90 6.59 -29.20
N ARG A 280 2.40 5.82 -28.21
CA ARG A 280 3.79 5.95 -27.71
C ARG A 280 4.85 5.53 -28.72
N ARG A 281 4.49 4.68 -29.68
CA ARG A 281 5.37 4.20 -30.75
C ARG A 281 5.22 4.97 -32.06
N ASP A 282 4.47 6.08 -32.05
CA ASP A 282 4.15 6.88 -33.23
C ASP A 282 3.52 6.07 -34.38
N ILE A 283 2.74 5.03 -34.04
CA ILE A 283 2.01 4.22 -35.02
C ILE A 283 0.58 4.78 -35.16
N PRO A 284 0.11 5.09 -36.38
CA PRO A 284 -1.23 5.65 -36.59
C PRO A 284 -2.36 4.74 -36.08
N ILE A 285 -3.28 5.30 -35.29
CA ILE A 285 -4.46 4.60 -34.72
C ILE A 285 -5.44 4.13 -35.80
N THR A 286 -5.37 4.68 -37.02
CA THR A 286 -6.12 4.17 -38.18
C THR A 286 -5.78 2.72 -38.51
N PHE A 287 -4.67 2.21 -37.97
CA PHE A 287 -4.37 0.80 -37.92
C PHE A 287 -5.32 0.13 -36.92
N GLN A 288 -6.35 -0.58 -37.42
CA GLN A 288 -7.27 -1.38 -36.60
C GLN A 288 -6.52 -2.57 -36.00
N TRP A 289 -5.75 -2.29 -34.95
CA TRP A 289 -4.91 -3.26 -34.27
C TRP A 289 -5.04 -3.11 -32.76
N PRO A 290 -5.14 -4.22 -32.02
CA PRO A 290 -5.27 -5.59 -32.54
C PRO A 290 -6.64 -5.85 -33.18
N SER A 291 -6.79 -6.95 -33.90
CA SER A 291 -8.09 -7.31 -34.48
C SER A 291 -9.12 -7.62 -33.37
N ASP A 292 -10.40 -7.43 -33.65
CA ASP A 292 -11.47 -7.77 -32.69
C ASP A 292 -11.41 -9.25 -32.26
N ASN A 293 -11.02 -10.15 -33.16
CA ASN A 293 -10.83 -11.56 -32.83
C ASN A 293 -9.70 -11.78 -31.81
N ASN A 294 -8.61 -11.02 -31.91
CA ASN A 294 -7.54 -11.06 -30.91
C ASN A 294 -8.04 -10.52 -29.57
N ILE A 295 -8.76 -9.40 -29.56
CA ILE A 295 -9.35 -8.84 -28.34
C ILE A 295 -10.25 -9.87 -27.65
N GLN A 296 -11.19 -10.46 -28.38
CA GLN A 296 -12.13 -11.45 -27.83
C GLN A 296 -11.42 -12.72 -27.35
N THR A 297 -10.34 -13.14 -28.03
CA THR A 297 -9.50 -14.25 -27.56
C THR A 297 -8.85 -13.92 -26.22
N LEU A 298 -8.31 -12.71 -26.07
CA LEU A 298 -7.69 -12.26 -24.84
C LEU A 298 -8.72 -12.14 -23.71
N VAL A 299 -9.84 -11.45 -23.93
CA VAL A 299 -10.92 -11.27 -22.92
C VAL A 299 -11.31 -12.61 -22.30
N LYS A 300 -11.61 -13.62 -23.13
CA LYS A 300 -11.98 -14.97 -22.68
C LYS A 300 -10.90 -15.64 -21.84
N ALA A 301 -9.63 -15.44 -22.18
CA ALA A 301 -8.52 -16.07 -21.49
C ALA A 301 -8.10 -15.37 -20.20
N LEU A 302 -8.32 -14.07 -20.10
CA LEU A 302 -7.96 -13.26 -18.94
C LEU A 302 -8.92 -13.47 -17.77
N LYS A 303 -10.12 -14.03 -18.00
CA LYS A 303 -11.13 -14.42 -16.99
C LYS A 303 -11.36 -13.33 -15.93
N GLY A 304 -11.40 -12.04 -16.29
CA GLY A 304 -11.60 -10.93 -15.35
C GLY A 304 -10.41 -10.52 -14.47
N LEU A 305 -9.19 -11.03 -14.75
CA LEU A 305 -7.98 -10.65 -14.02
C LEU A 305 -7.31 -9.41 -14.63
N PHE A 306 -7.53 -8.25 -14.00
CA PHE A 306 -6.93 -6.97 -14.40
C PHE A 306 -5.40 -6.98 -14.36
N ILE A 307 -4.80 -7.72 -13.41
CA ILE A 307 -3.35 -7.91 -13.40
C ILE A 307 -2.86 -8.60 -14.67
N TYR A 308 -3.64 -9.54 -15.19
CA TYR A 308 -3.26 -10.29 -16.38
C TYR A 308 -3.31 -9.38 -17.61
N VAL A 309 -4.34 -8.53 -17.72
CA VAL A 309 -4.39 -7.45 -18.74
C VAL A 309 -3.15 -6.57 -18.67
N ALA A 310 -2.81 -6.04 -17.49
CA ALA A 310 -1.65 -5.16 -17.31
C ALA A 310 -0.33 -5.83 -17.68
N THR A 311 -0.21 -7.14 -17.39
CA THR A 311 0.98 -7.93 -17.73
C THR A 311 1.08 -8.15 -19.24
N VAL A 312 -0.03 -8.47 -19.91
CA VAL A 312 -0.09 -8.61 -21.38
C VAL A 312 0.28 -7.30 -22.07
N LEU A 313 -0.35 -6.19 -21.68
CA LEU A 313 -0.07 -4.88 -22.27
C LEU A 313 1.41 -4.52 -22.11
N ARG A 314 2.00 -4.77 -20.94
CA ARG A 314 3.43 -4.49 -20.70
C ARG A 314 4.34 -5.39 -21.53
N ASP A 315 4.06 -6.68 -21.65
CA ASP A 315 4.85 -7.61 -22.46
C ASP A 315 4.88 -7.16 -23.93
N VAL A 316 3.72 -6.77 -24.45
CA VAL A 316 3.58 -6.26 -25.82
C VAL A 316 4.27 -4.90 -26.00
N ASP A 317 4.11 -3.98 -25.05
CA ASP A 317 4.77 -2.65 -25.08
C ASP A 317 6.31 -2.74 -25.00
N GLN A 318 6.87 -3.83 -24.48
CA GLN A 318 8.32 -4.04 -24.42
C GLN A 318 8.88 -4.83 -25.61
N ALA A 319 8.01 -5.43 -26.43
CA ALA A 319 8.43 -6.26 -27.55
C ALA A 319 8.92 -5.45 -28.75
N ARG A 320 9.92 -5.97 -29.48
CA ARG A 320 10.39 -5.33 -30.72
C ARG A 320 9.31 -5.33 -31.81
N SER A 321 8.62 -6.46 -31.97
CA SER A 321 7.51 -6.63 -32.89
C SER A 321 6.21 -6.77 -32.10
N LEU A 322 5.26 -5.86 -32.34
CA LEU A 322 3.94 -5.90 -31.70
C LEU A 322 3.14 -7.14 -32.14
N GLU A 323 3.24 -7.50 -33.42
CA GLU A 323 2.49 -8.62 -34.00
C GLU A 323 2.97 -9.97 -33.48
N GLU A 324 4.29 -10.18 -33.42
CA GLU A 324 4.87 -11.42 -32.87
C GLU A 324 4.54 -11.58 -31.38
N ALA A 325 4.56 -10.48 -30.63
CA ALA A 325 4.21 -10.48 -29.20
C ALA A 325 2.73 -10.82 -29.02
N LEU A 326 1.84 -10.15 -29.74
CA LEU A 326 0.40 -10.43 -29.69
C LEU A 326 0.08 -11.87 -30.09
N HIS A 327 0.69 -12.37 -31.17
CA HIS A 327 0.52 -13.77 -31.58
C HIS A 327 0.99 -14.74 -30.48
N THR A 328 2.12 -14.47 -29.84
CA THR A 328 2.65 -15.29 -28.74
C THR A 328 1.72 -15.28 -27.52
N VAL A 329 1.19 -14.10 -27.15
CA VAL A 329 0.21 -13.97 -26.06
C VAL A 329 -1.04 -14.77 -26.41
N CYS A 330 -1.63 -14.53 -27.59
CA CYS A 330 -2.84 -15.23 -28.05
C CYS A 330 -2.66 -16.76 -28.07
N ALA A 331 -1.51 -17.25 -28.55
CA ALA A 331 -1.20 -18.68 -28.57
C ALA A 331 -1.05 -19.27 -27.15
N THR A 332 -0.49 -18.52 -26.21
CA THR A 332 -0.36 -18.94 -24.80
C THR A 332 -1.73 -18.98 -24.11
N THR A 333 -2.67 -18.14 -24.56
CA THR A 333 -4.02 -18.00 -24.00
C THR A 333 -5.09 -18.91 -24.62
N ALA A 334 -4.78 -19.63 -25.70
CA ALA A 334 -5.76 -20.33 -26.54
C ALA A 334 -6.41 -21.59 -25.94
N ASN A 335 -5.97 -22.04 -24.76
CA ASN A 335 -6.56 -23.19 -24.06
C ASN A 335 -7.30 -22.76 -22.78
N PRO A 336 -8.53 -22.23 -22.89
CA PRO A 336 -9.36 -21.95 -21.73
C PRO A 336 -10.01 -23.25 -21.25
N GLY A 337 -9.27 -24.07 -20.51
CA GLY A 337 -9.87 -25.17 -19.75
C GLY A 337 -10.66 -24.67 -18.54
N ASP A 338 -11.32 -25.59 -17.83
CA ASP A 338 -11.86 -25.42 -16.46
C ASP A 338 -10.75 -25.27 -15.40
N ASP A 339 -9.57 -24.81 -15.83
CA ASP A 339 -8.40 -24.65 -14.99
C ASP A 339 -8.64 -23.58 -13.91
N PRO A 340 -7.93 -23.69 -12.77
CA PRO A 340 -8.01 -22.74 -11.67
C PRO A 340 -7.94 -21.27 -12.13
N PRO A 341 -8.52 -20.31 -11.37
CA PRO A 341 -8.66 -18.92 -11.79
C PRO A 341 -7.36 -18.23 -12.27
N PHE A 342 -6.21 -18.66 -11.75
CA PHE A 342 -4.90 -18.11 -12.09
C PHE A 342 -4.11 -18.89 -13.14
N ALA A 343 -4.59 -20.06 -13.60
CA ALA A 343 -3.82 -20.95 -14.45
C ALA A 343 -3.36 -20.30 -15.76
N GLY A 344 -4.23 -19.49 -16.38
CA GLY A 344 -3.87 -18.72 -17.57
C GLY A 344 -2.75 -17.72 -17.32
N LEU A 345 -2.82 -17.00 -16.20
CA LEU A 345 -1.78 -16.04 -15.78
C LEU A 345 -0.47 -16.76 -15.47
N ASP A 346 -0.54 -17.90 -14.78
CA ASP A 346 0.62 -18.72 -14.44
C ASP A 346 1.31 -19.25 -15.69
N ALA A 347 0.54 -19.78 -16.65
CA ALA A 347 1.05 -20.23 -17.94
C ALA A 347 1.75 -19.09 -18.70
N PHE A 348 1.19 -17.88 -18.66
CA PHE A 348 1.79 -16.70 -19.26
C PHE A 348 3.10 -16.28 -18.58
N TYR A 349 3.12 -16.25 -17.25
CA TYR A 349 4.35 -16.05 -16.49
C TYR A 349 5.42 -17.08 -16.83
N MET A 350 5.04 -18.36 -16.98
CA MET A 350 5.98 -19.40 -17.40
C MET A 350 6.45 -19.20 -18.84
N SER A 351 5.59 -18.70 -19.74
CA SER A 351 5.98 -18.33 -21.10
C SER A 351 7.06 -17.24 -21.10
N ILE A 352 6.90 -16.20 -20.26
CA ILE A 352 7.91 -15.16 -20.07
C ILE A 352 9.22 -15.75 -19.53
N MET A 353 9.16 -16.60 -18.50
CA MET A 353 10.34 -17.23 -17.90
C MET A 353 11.11 -18.11 -18.90
N ARG A 354 10.42 -18.80 -19.82
CA ARG A 354 11.06 -19.61 -20.87
C ARG A 354 11.84 -18.79 -21.89
N ARG A 355 11.60 -17.48 -22.01
CA ARG A 355 12.39 -16.58 -22.88
C ARG A 355 13.77 -16.26 -22.31
N ILE A 356 14.00 -16.54 -21.02
CA ILE A 356 15.29 -16.29 -20.37
C ILE A 356 16.33 -17.29 -20.93
N PRO A 357 17.50 -16.82 -21.42
CA PRO A 357 18.56 -17.72 -21.87
C PRO A 357 18.99 -18.69 -20.78
N LEU A 358 19.17 -19.97 -21.11
CA LEU A 358 19.55 -21.02 -20.13
C LEU A 358 20.81 -20.67 -19.31
N LYS A 359 21.75 -19.94 -19.90
CA LYS A 359 22.97 -19.46 -19.23
C LYS A 359 22.69 -18.40 -18.16
N ALA A 360 21.64 -17.60 -18.33
CA ALA A 360 21.26 -16.52 -17.41
C ALA A 360 20.22 -16.99 -16.36
N LEU A 361 19.53 -18.10 -16.63
CA LEU A 361 18.42 -18.57 -15.80
C LEU A 361 18.79 -18.78 -14.32
N PRO A 362 19.92 -19.41 -13.93
CA PRO A 362 20.27 -19.56 -12.52
C PRO A 362 20.42 -18.22 -11.79
N THR A 363 21.03 -17.23 -12.45
CA THR A 363 21.21 -15.88 -11.92
C THR A 363 19.87 -15.18 -11.72
N VAL A 364 18.98 -15.27 -12.71
CA VAL A 364 17.64 -14.68 -12.62
C VAL A 364 16.82 -15.32 -11.49
N LEU A 365 16.85 -16.66 -11.36
CA LEU A 365 16.16 -17.35 -10.26
C LEU A 365 16.71 -16.97 -8.89
N LEU A 366 18.03 -16.77 -8.76
CA LEU A 366 18.64 -16.32 -7.52
C LEU A 366 18.19 -14.90 -7.16
N LEU A 367 18.19 -13.98 -8.14
CA LEU A 367 17.67 -12.63 -7.97
C LEU A 367 16.19 -12.62 -7.61
N CYS A 368 15.37 -13.45 -8.26
CA CYS A 368 13.96 -13.60 -7.91
C CYS A 368 13.78 -14.09 -6.48
N ARG A 369 14.57 -15.07 -6.05
CA ARG A 369 14.55 -15.57 -4.68
C ARG A 369 14.87 -14.50 -3.65
N LEU A 370 15.90 -13.71 -3.91
CA LEU A 370 16.26 -12.58 -3.06
C LEU A 370 15.15 -11.55 -3.02
N SER A 371 14.52 -11.28 -4.15
CA SER A 371 13.40 -10.34 -4.20
C SER A 371 12.14 -10.83 -3.49
N CYS A 372 11.89 -12.15 -3.42
CA CYS A 372 10.75 -12.72 -2.68
C CYS A 372 11.08 -13.13 -1.21
N SER A 373 12.35 -13.20 -0.79
CA SER A 373 12.78 -13.70 0.54
C SER A 373 12.49 -12.71 1.67
N ASN A 374 12.11 -13.17 2.88
CA ASN A 374 11.59 -12.36 3.99
C ASN A 374 12.60 -11.55 4.85
N ASP A 375 13.90 -11.62 4.58
CA ASP A 375 14.95 -11.05 5.46
C ASP A 375 15.50 -9.69 4.97
N PRO A 376 15.08 -8.54 5.54
CA PRO A 376 15.39 -7.22 4.99
C PRO A 376 16.85 -6.78 5.12
N ALA A 377 17.60 -7.26 6.13
CA ALA A 377 18.98 -6.81 6.35
C ALA A 377 19.93 -7.42 5.32
N ILE A 378 19.79 -8.72 5.06
CA ILE A 378 20.71 -9.44 4.17
C ILE A 378 20.38 -9.21 2.69
N ILE A 379 19.11 -8.90 2.38
CA ILE A 379 18.64 -8.73 1.00
C ILE A 379 19.11 -7.42 0.37
N GLU A 380 19.17 -6.33 1.13
CA GLU A 380 19.53 -5.04 0.54
C GLU A 380 21.02 -4.98 0.17
N GLU A 381 21.90 -5.50 1.04
CA GLU A 381 23.32 -5.67 0.69
C GLU A 381 23.53 -6.66 -0.46
N LEU A 382 22.81 -7.80 -0.46
CA LEU A 382 22.85 -8.76 -1.58
C LEU A 382 22.39 -8.13 -2.88
N ARG A 383 21.31 -7.35 -2.85
CA ARG A 383 20.79 -6.65 -4.03
C ARG A 383 21.81 -5.67 -4.56
N ILE A 384 22.46 -4.89 -3.72
CA ILE A 384 23.51 -3.95 -4.13
C ILE A 384 24.73 -4.69 -4.68
N HIS A 385 25.20 -5.74 -4.01
CA HIS A 385 26.36 -6.52 -4.43
C HIS A 385 26.12 -7.26 -5.75
N ILE A 386 24.92 -7.82 -5.94
CA ILE A 386 24.54 -8.49 -7.18
C ILE A 386 24.30 -7.46 -8.29
N ARG A 387 23.67 -6.31 -8.00
CA ARG A 387 23.49 -5.22 -8.97
C ARG A 387 24.82 -4.74 -9.52
N THR A 388 25.83 -4.61 -8.66
CA THR A 388 27.18 -4.17 -9.05
C THR A 388 27.97 -5.24 -9.81
N LYS A 389 27.84 -6.54 -9.46
CA LYS A 389 28.57 -7.62 -10.16
C LYS A 389 27.90 -8.19 -11.40
N LEU A 390 26.56 -8.25 -11.43
CA LEU A 390 25.77 -8.91 -12.47
C LEU A 390 24.99 -7.92 -13.35
N GLY A 391 25.08 -6.62 -13.08
CA GLY A 391 24.66 -5.56 -14.00
C GLY A 391 23.15 -5.41 -14.23
N GLY A 392 22.31 -5.94 -13.32
CA GLY A 392 20.85 -5.91 -13.50
C GLY A 392 20.07 -5.81 -12.19
N SER A 393 18.90 -5.18 -12.27
CA SER A 393 17.89 -5.12 -11.22
C SER A 393 16.62 -5.84 -11.69
N ILE A 394 16.08 -6.76 -10.88
CA ILE A 394 14.77 -7.36 -11.13
C ILE A 394 13.73 -6.60 -10.32
N TYR A 395 12.73 -6.05 -11.03
CA TYR A 395 11.57 -5.43 -10.42
C TYR A 395 10.36 -6.34 -10.62
N PHE A 396 9.72 -6.73 -9.52
CA PHE A 396 8.41 -7.35 -9.59
C PHE A 396 7.35 -6.26 -9.59
N TYR A 397 6.57 -6.23 -10.66
CA TYR A 397 5.48 -5.27 -10.80
C TYR A 397 4.22 -5.69 -10.03
N HIS A 398 4.13 -6.96 -9.60
CA HIS A 398 3.00 -7.45 -8.83
C HIS A 398 3.36 -8.70 -8.02
N LYS A 399 2.73 -8.84 -6.83
CA LYS A 399 2.88 -9.98 -5.91
C LYS A 399 2.69 -11.34 -6.57
N SER A 400 1.67 -11.42 -7.43
CA SER A 400 1.22 -12.69 -7.99
C SER A 400 2.34 -13.44 -8.69
N PHE A 401 3.35 -12.75 -9.22
CA PHE A 401 4.52 -13.40 -9.80
C PHE A 401 5.43 -14.06 -8.74
N CYS A 402 5.71 -13.39 -7.62
CA CYS A 402 6.40 -14.02 -6.49
C CYS A 402 5.62 -15.22 -5.96
N ASP A 403 4.30 -15.09 -5.78
CA ASP A 403 3.44 -16.19 -5.29
C ASP A 403 3.50 -17.42 -6.20
N VAL A 404 3.66 -17.21 -7.51
CA VAL A 404 3.87 -18.29 -8.48
C VAL A 404 5.25 -18.92 -8.32
N LEU A 405 6.31 -18.12 -8.24
CA LEU A 405 7.68 -18.61 -8.18
C LEU A 405 7.99 -19.39 -6.89
N ILE A 406 7.35 -19.05 -5.77
CA ILE A 406 7.52 -19.79 -4.51
C ILE A 406 6.74 -21.10 -4.47
N ASP A 407 5.69 -21.25 -5.29
CA ASP A 407 4.85 -22.44 -5.32
C ASP A 407 5.35 -23.43 -6.39
N PRO A 408 5.88 -24.60 -6.01
CA PRO A 408 6.39 -25.58 -6.97
C PRO A 408 5.30 -26.15 -7.88
N THR A 409 4.03 -26.16 -7.46
CA THR A 409 2.92 -26.66 -8.27
C THR A 409 2.58 -25.70 -9.41
N ARG A 410 2.86 -24.40 -9.23
CA ARG A 410 2.56 -23.34 -10.21
C ARG A 410 3.74 -23.01 -11.11
N SER A 411 4.96 -23.09 -10.59
CA SER A 411 6.18 -22.68 -11.31
C SER A 411 7.06 -23.83 -11.81
N GLY A 412 6.84 -25.07 -11.36
CA GLY A 412 7.59 -26.24 -11.80
C GLY A 412 9.11 -26.06 -11.68
N SER A 413 9.83 -26.17 -12.79
CA SER A 413 11.30 -26.02 -12.84
C SER A 413 11.80 -24.59 -12.57
N PHE A 414 10.91 -23.60 -12.59
CA PHE A 414 11.24 -22.21 -12.25
C PHE A 414 11.03 -21.89 -10.76
N CYS A 415 10.62 -22.87 -9.95
CA CYS A 415 10.40 -22.66 -8.52
C CYS A 415 11.69 -22.25 -7.80
N ILE A 416 11.64 -21.12 -7.08
CA ILE A 416 12.80 -20.55 -6.39
C ILE A 416 13.10 -21.23 -5.04
N GLN A 417 12.22 -22.10 -4.55
CA GLN A 417 12.38 -22.82 -3.28
C GLN A 417 12.88 -24.26 -3.45
N SER A 418 12.59 -24.90 -4.58
CA SER A 418 12.77 -26.35 -4.75
C SER A 418 14.16 -26.78 -5.25
N SER A 419 14.98 -25.88 -5.78
CA SER A 419 16.28 -26.24 -6.37
C SER A 419 17.39 -26.38 -5.31
N PRO A 420 17.98 -27.58 -5.09
CA PRO A 420 19.07 -27.79 -4.15
C PRO A 420 20.31 -26.96 -4.51
N THR A 421 20.58 -26.80 -5.81
CA THR A 421 21.66 -25.97 -6.32
C THR A 421 21.41 -24.49 -6.01
N LEU A 422 20.19 -24.00 -6.24
CA LEU A 422 19.83 -22.62 -5.93
C LEU A 422 19.86 -22.37 -4.41
N ASN A 423 19.44 -23.36 -3.60
CA ASN A 423 19.55 -23.35 -2.15
C ASN A 423 21.01 -23.23 -1.70
N ALA A 424 21.91 -24.01 -2.30
CA ALA A 424 23.34 -23.96 -2.01
C ALA A 424 23.97 -22.62 -2.40
N TYR A 425 23.66 -22.09 -3.59
CA TYR A 425 24.14 -20.76 -4.02
C TYR A 425 23.58 -19.64 -3.16
N TYR A 426 22.30 -19.68 -2.83
CA TYR A 426 21.67 -18.72 -1.92
C TYR A 426 22.34 -18.75 -0.55
N LYS A 427 22.50 -19.94 0.05
CA LYS A 427 23.16 -20.10 1.35
C LYS A 427 24.62 -19.66 1.32
N HIS A 428 25.36 -20.02 0.27
CA HIS A 428 26.75 -19.59 0.08
C HIS A 428 26.85 -18.07 -0.07
N SER A 429 25.92 -17.44 -0.80
CA SER A 429 25.88 -15.98 -0.94
C SER A 429 25.60 -15.27 0.38
N LEU A 430 24.72 -15.83 1.23
CA LEU A 430 24.49 -15.36 2.60
C LEU A 430 25.76 -15.51 3.46
N GLU A 431 26.42 -16.68 3.43
CA GLU A 431 27.63 -16.96 4.21
C GLU A 431 28.81 -16.06 3.83
N VAL A 432 28.98 -15.75 2.54
CA VAL A 432 30.02 -14.83 2.06
C VAL A 432 29.79 -13.41 2.59
N LEU A 433 28.54 -12.96 2.70
CA LEU A 433 28.22 -11.64 3.22
C LEU A 433 28.35 -11.52 4.72
N VAL A 434 27.86 -12.51 5.49
CA VAL A 434 28.08 -12.54 6.94
C VAL A 434 29.57 -12.45 7.24
N LYS A 435 30.41 -13.18 6.49
CA LYS A 435 31.87 -13.08 6.60
C LYS A 435 32.42 -11.73 6.17
N TYR A 436 31.81 -11.05 5.19
CA TYR A 436 32.22 -9.73 4.73
C TYR A 436 31.92 -8.65 5.78
N GLU A 437 30.75 -8.69 6.40
CA GLU A 437 30.37 -7.82 7.54
C GLU A 437 31.26 -8.07 8.77
N GLU A 438 31.54 -9.34 9.10
CA GLU A 438 32.46 -9.70 10.19
C GLU A 438 33.90 -9.24 9.93
N SER A 439 34.32 -9.15 8.66
CA SER A 439 35.68 -8.74 8.27
C SER A 439 35.88 -7.23 8.20
N TYR A 440 34.81 -6.43 8.18
CA TYR A 440 34.86 -4.97 8.14
C TYR A 440 33.80 -4.33 9.05
N PRO A 441 33.99 -4.34 10.39
CA PRO A 441 33.12 -3.58 11.28
C PRO A 441 33.45 -2.09 11.15
N PHE A 442 32.75 -1.36 10.27
CA PHE A 442 32.84 0.10 10.23
C PHE A 442 32.07 0.69 11.44
N ARG A 443 32.68 0.64 12.62
CA ARG A 443 32.35 1.55 13.73
C ARG A 443 32.99 2.90 13.41
N GLY A 444 32.28 3.74 12.67
CA GLY A 444 32.57 5.16 12.58
C GLY A 444 32.18 5.88 13.88
N SER A 445 32.95 5.68 14.95
CA SER A 445 33.05 6.68 16.01
C SER A 445 34.05 7.72 15.55
N GLY A 446 33.56 8.89 15.16
CA GLY A 446 34.39 10.04 14.79
C GLY A 446 33.61 11.32 15.04
N GLU A 447 33.71 11.83 16.27
CA GLU A 447 33.56 13.26 16.54
C GLU A 447 34.60 14.01 15.69
N VAL A 448 34.14 14.96 14.86
CA VAL A 448 34.54 16.38 14.85
C VAL A 448 33.36 17.20 14.34
#